data_AF-A0A7Y4YSS6-F1
#
_entry.id   AF-A0A7Y4YSS6-F1
#
_cell.length_a   1.000
_cell.length_b   1.000
_cell.length_c   1.000
_cell.angle_alpha   90.00
_cell.angle_beta   90.00
_cell.angle_gamma   90.00
#
_symmetry.space_group_name_H-M   'P 1'
#
loop_
_entity.id
_entity.type
_entity.pdbx_description
1 polymer ?
#
loop_
_entity_poly.entity_id
_entity_poly.type
_entity_poly.pdbx_seq_one_letter_code
_entity_poly.pdbx_strand_id
1 'polypeptide(L)'
;MDKQVIESEARKLQVQIWTEHRATRCSDAPITLSELVSLFDPEVAAYHLGVGFEYHEKIVPFGVRNVNFEIAGLIDRQAGKIAISRKFSAETIRFTGAHEIGHWILHPQQVLHRDRPIKGLASEISRRLPQEQEADYFAACFLMPRKLVQQSLENIFNVKVPFEFNEQTSFWLCPSDPESLLWPENSLDRALALASVNSYRGKHFTSLAKQFQVSSASMAIRLQELNLVAG
;
A
#
# COMPACT_ATOMS: atom_id res chain seq x y z
N MET A 1 3.86 16.32 8.83
CA MET A 1 3.90 14.86 8.78
C MET A 1 5.31 14.37 9.08
N ASP A 2 5.50 13.71 10.21
CA ASP A 2 6.77 13.06 10.56
C ASP A 2 6.81 11.65 9.95
N LYS A 3 7.37 11.54 8.74
CA LYS A 3 7.44 10.28 8.00
C LYS A 3 8.25 9.21 8.74
N GLN A 4 9.28 9.60 9.50
CA GLN A 4 10.12 8.63 10.20
C GLN A 4 9.37 7.96 11.34
N VAL A 5 8.59 8.74 12.10
CA VAL A 5 7.75 8.22 13.18
C VAL A 5 6.68 7.27 12.61
N ILE A 6 6.00 7.65 11.52
CA ILE A 6 4.95 6.81 10.92
C ILE A 6 5.52 5.51 10.36
N GLU A 7 6.65 5.55 9.65
CA GLU A 7 7.33 4.34 9.14
C GLU A 7 7.77 3.44 10.31
N SER A 8 8.20 4.02 11.44
CA SER A 8 8.53 3.30 12.67
C SER A 8 7.32 2.60 13.29
N GLU A 9 6.16 3.25 13.37
CA GLU A 9 4.93 2.62 13.88
C GLU A 9 4.47 1.46 12.99
N ALA A 10 4.45 1.65 11.67
CA ALA A 10 4.15 0.56 10.74
C ALA A 10 5.15 -0.61 10.90
N ARG A 11 6.43 -0.30 11.11
CA ARG A 11 7.47 -1.31 11.33
C ARG A 11 7.30 -2.05 12.65
N LYS A 12 6.91 -1.37 13.74
CA LYS A 12 6.63 -2.01 15.03
C LYS A 12 5.53 -3.05 14.90
N LEU A 13 4.42 -2.70 14.25
CA LEU A 13 3.32 -3.63 14.00
C LEU A 13 3.78 -4.82 13.15
N GLN A 14 4.52 -4.59 12.06
CA GLN A 14 5.10 -5.68 11.25
C GLN A 14 5.99 -6.63 12.06
N VAL A 15 6.78 -6.10 13.01
CA VAL A 15 7.64 -6.92 13.89
C VAL A 15 6.80 -7.76 14.85
N GLN A 16 5.73 -7.19 15.42
CA GLN A 16 4.82 -7.91 16.31
C GLN A 16 4.16 -9.08 15.57
N ILE A 17 3.53 -8.81 14.42
CA ILE A 17 2.91 -9.82 13.55
C ILE A 17 3.91 -10.92 13.21
N TRP A 18 5.12 -10.53 12.77
CA TRP A 18 6.16 -11.49 12.40
C TRP A 18 6.61 -12.36 13.58
N THR A 19 6.75 -11.77 14.76
CA THR A 19 7.24 -12.48 15.96
C THR A 19 6.25 -13.55 16.40
N GLU A 20 4.96 -13.22 16.41
CA GLU A 20 3.89 -14.16 16.75
C GLU A 20 3.74 -15.27 15.70
N HIS A 21 3.78 -14.91 14.42
CA HIS A 21 3.77 -15.91 13.34
C HIS A 21 4.97 -16.85 13.44
N ARG A 22 6.18 -16.32 13.69
CA ARG A 22 7.38 -17.13 13.84
C ARG A 22 7.30 -18.08 15.04
N ALA A 23 6.66 -17.67 16.13
CA ALA A 23 6.50 -18.52 17.32
C ALA A 23 5.57 -19.72 17.07
N THR A 24 4.61 -19.59 16.14
CA THR A 24 3.63 -20.63 15.81
C THR A 24 3.97 -21.41 14.52
N ARG A 25 4.94 -20.93 13.73
CA ARG A 25 5.37 -21.57 12.48
C ARG A 25 6.16 -22.87 12.76
N CYS A 26 5.65 -23.99 12.26
CA CYS A 26 6.29 -25.31 12.39
C CYS A 26 7.25 -25.69 11.24
N SER A 27 7.54 -24.77 10.31
CA SER A 27 8.38 -25.04 9.13
C SER A 27 9.69 -24.25 9.18
N ASP A 28 10.79 -24.95 8.98
CA ASP A 28 12.14 -24.38 8.84
C ASP A 28 12.43 -23.83 7.43
N ALA A 29 11.49 -23.97 6.48
CA ALA A 29 11.65 -23.45 5.14
C ALA A 29 11.74 -21.90 5.14
N PRO A 30 12.62 -21.30 4.32
CA PRO A 30 12.69 -19.84 4.19
C PRO A 30 11.32 -19.26 3.85
N ILE A 31 10.96 -18.17 4.53
CA ILE A 31 9.70 -17.50 4.23
C ILE A 31 9.75 -16.85 2.86
N THR A 32 8.70 -17.06 2.08
CA THR A 32 8.53 -16.46 0.76
C THR A 32 7.99 -15.03 0.86
N LEU A 33 8.20 -14.23 -0.21
CA LEU A 33 7.61 -12.89 -0.29
C LEU A 33 6.08 -12.93 -0.20
N SER A 34 5.44 -13.91 -0.86
CA SER A 34 3.98 -14.05 -0.84
C SER A 34 3.44 -14.33 0.56
N GLU A 35 4.14 -15.15 1.36
CA GLU A 35 3.78 -15.37 2.76
C GLU A 35 3.94 -14.09 3.59
N LEU A 36 5.05 -13.35 3.43
CA LEU A 36 5.25 -12.08 4.15
C LEU A 36 4.18 -11.03 3.81
N VAL A 37 3.84 -10.88 2.52
CA VAL A 37 2.77 -9.98 2.08
C VAL A 37 1.44 -10.40 2.69
N SER A 38 1.15 -11.70 2.76
CA SER A 38 -0.08 -12.21 3.38
C SER A 38 -0.13 -11.97 4.90
N LEU A 39 1.01 -11.94 5.58
CA LEU A 39 1.06 -11.57 7.01
C LEU A 39 0.74 -10.10 7.25
N PHE A 40 1.09 -9.22 6.31
CA PHE A 40 0.76 -7.80 6.39
C PHE A 40 -0.61 -7.50 5.80
N ASP A 41 -1.56 -8.41 6.00
CA ASP A 41 -2.97 -8.17 5.71
C ASP A 41 -3.62 -7.31 6.81
N PRO A 42 -4.48 -6.33 6.47
CA PRO A 42 -5.17 -5.52 7.46
C PRO A 42 -6.00 -6.31 8.47
N GLU A 43 -6.60 -7.45 8.07
CA GLU A 43 -7.38 -8.30 8.97
C GLU A 43 -6.46 -8.96 10.01
N VAL A 44 -5.27 -9.41 9.59
CA VAL A 44 -4.23 -9.92 10.48
C VAL A 44 -3.78 -8.82 11.45
N ALA A 45 -3.50 -7.61 10.93
CA ALA A 45 -3.15 -6.47 11.78
C ALA A 45 -4.22 -6.16 12.83
N ALA A 46 -5.50 -6.13 12.43
CA ALA A 46 -6.62 -5.89 13.35
C ALA A 46 -6.69 -6.95 14.46
N TYR A 47 -6.49 -8.22 14.10
CA TYR A 47 -6.43 -9.33 15.06
C TYR A 47 -5.33 -9.11 16.11
N HIS A 48 -4.11 -8.74 15.69
CA HIS A 48 -3.00 -8.44 16.61
C HIS A 48 -3.27 -7.23 17.52
N LEU A 49 -4.07 -6.27 17.05
CA LEU A 49 -4.47 -5.10 17.83
C LEU A 49 -5.66 -5.37 18.76
N GLY A 50 -6.26 -6.57 18.69
CA GLY A 50 -7.49 -6.89 19.43
C GLY A 50 -8.71 -6.14 18.94
N VAL A 51 -8.73 -5.75 17.66
CA VAL A 51 -9.79 -4.96 17.03
C VAL A 51 -10.61 -5.88 16.12
N GLY A 52 -11.93 -5.81 16.20
CA GLY A 52 -12.80 -6.53 15.28
C GLY A 52 -12.67 -5.98 13.86
N PHE A 53 -12.51 -6.85 12.86
CA PHE A 53 -12.44 -6.47 11.46
C PHE A 53 -13.61 -7.08 10.70
N GLU A 54 -14.43 -6.22 10.09
CA GLU A 54 -15.68 -6.65 9.45
C GLU A 54 -15.76 -6.14 8.01
N TYR A 55 -16.37 -6.96 7.16
CA TYR A 55 -16.66 -6.58 5.79
C TYR A 55 -18.17 -6.38 5.60
N HIS A 56 -18.54 -5.28 4.95
CA HIS A 56 -19.94 -4.93 4.70
C HIS A 56 -20.19 -4.68 3.21
N GLU A 57 -21.33 -5.13 2.69
CA GLU A 57 -21.75 -4.88 1.29
C GLU A 57 -22.00 -3.38 1.02
N LYS A 58 -22.51 -2.68 2.03
CA LYS A 58 -22.66 -1.22 2.05
C LYS A 58 -22.44 -0.73 3.48
N ILE A 59 -21.48 0.18 3.65
CA ILE A 59 -21.37 0.94 4.89
C ILE A 59 -22.37 2.09 4.79
N VAL A 60 -23.49 1.98 5.50
CA VAL A 60 -24.46 3.07 5.63
C VAL A 60 -24.07 3.89 6.85
N PRO A 61 -23.89 5.22 6.73
CA PRO A 61 -23.56 6.04 7.89
C PRO A 61 -24.67 5.97 8.95
N PHE A 62 -24.29 5.68 10.20
CA PHE A 62 -25.20 5.80 11.34
C PHE A 62 -25.83 7.21 11.37
N GLY A 63 -27.16 7.27 11.37
CA GLY A 63 -27.95 8.47 11.66
C GLY A 63 -28.37 9.36 10.48
N VAL A 64 -28.09 9.02 9.22
CA VAL A 64 -28.49 9.88 8.08
C VAL A 64 -29.31 9.10 7.04
N ARG A 65 -30.63 9.35 7.02
CA ARG A 65 -31.49 8.98 5.88
C ARG A 65 -31.22 9.95 4.73
N ASN A 66 -31.02 9.43 3.51
CA ASN A 66 -30.80 10.19 2.26
C ASN A 66 -29.43 10.82 2.03
N VAL A 67 -28.34 10.04 2.12
CA VAL A 67 -27.15 10.38 1.33
C VAL A 67 -26.57 9.15 0.66
N ASN A 68 -26.53 9.17 -0.67
CA ASN A 68 -25.82 8.21 -1.51
C ASN A 68 -24.30 8.45 -1.46
N PHE A 69 -23.72 8.49 -0.26
CA PHE A 69 -22.27 8.51 -0.10
C PHE A 69 -21.79 7.10 0.20
N GLU A 70 -20.97 6.55 -0.69
CA GLU A 70 -20.31 5.27 -0.49
C GLU A 70 -19.08 5.50 0.39
N ILE A 71 -19.10 4.92 1.60
CA ILE A 71 -17.97 4.94 2.54
C ILE A 71 -17.11 3.71 2.26
N ALA A 72 -15.80 3.89 2.14
CA ALA A 72 -14.86 2.80 1.87
C ALA A 72 -14.45 2.07 3.16
N GLY A 73 -14.22 2.83 4.23
CA GLY A 73 -13.86 2.32 5.54
C GLY A 73 -14.47 3.15 6.68
N LEU A 74 -14.67 2.50 7.83
CA LEU A 74 -15.23 3.08 9.04
C LEU A 74 -14.50 2.53 10.27
N ILE A 75 -14.11 3.43 11.18
CA ILE A 75 -13.64 3.07 12.53
C ILE A 75 -14.73 3.39 13.54
N ASP A 76 -15.05 2.41 14.38
CA ASP A 76 -15.84 2.58 15.59
C ASP A 76 -15.00 2.16 16.80
N ARG A 77 -14.36 3.13 17.46
CA ARG A 77 -13.52 2.84 18.63
C ARG A 77 -14.31 2.43 19.85
N GLN A 78 -15.56 2.86 19.99
CA GLN A 78 -16.40 2.48 21.13
C GLN A 78 -16.78 1.00 21.05
N ALA A 79 -17.07 0.52 19.84
CA ALA A 79 -17.31 -0.89 19.59
C ALA A 79 -16.03 -1.73 19.46
N GLY A 80 -14.87 -1.10 19.28
CA GLY A 80 -13.59 -1.78 19.06
C GLY A 80 -13.50 -2.41 17.67
N LYS A 81 -13.99 -1.72 16.63
CA LYS A 81 -14.17 -2.31 15.30
C LYS A 81 -13.70 -1.42 14.15
N ILE A 82 -13.26 -2.08 13.08
CA ILE A 82 -13.00 -1.53 11.75
C ILE A 82 -13.91 -2.23 10.76
N ALA A 83 -14.60 -1.47 9.91
CA ALA A 83 -15.50 -1.98 8.89
C ALA A 83 -15.06 -1.51 7.51
N ILE A 84 -14.95 -2.42 6.54
CA ILE A 84 -14.54 -2.14 5.16
C ILE A 84 -15.62 -2.55 4.15
N SER A 85 -15.83 -1.72 3.13
CA SER A 85 -16.81 -1.97 2.07
C SER A 85 -16.30 -2.99 1.03
N ARG A 86 -17.09 -4.02 0.72
CA ARG A 86 -16.76 -5.06 -0.29
C ARG A 86 -16.91 -4.61 -1.74
N LYS A 87 -17.40 -3.40 -1.98
CA LYS A 87 -17.73 -2.91 -3.33
C LYS A 87 -16.53 -2.57 -4.21
N PHE A 88 -15.34 -2.48 -3.62
CA PHE A 88 -14.14 -2.02 -4.30
C PHE A 88 -13.27 -3.20 -4.75
N SER A 89 -12.25 -2.90 -5.55
CA SER A 89 -11.25 -3.89 -5.95
C SER A 89 -10.53 -4.47 -4.72
N ALA A 90 -9.95 -5.66 -4.85
CA ALA A 90 -9.18 -6.28 -3.77
C ALA A 90 -8.00 -5.38 -3.32
N GLU A 91 -7.31 -4.71 -4.26
CA GLU A 91 -6.22 -3.80 -3.91
C GLU A 91 -6.72 -2.56 -3.15
N THR A 92 -7.88 -2.02 -3.54
CA THR A 92 -8.51 -0.90 -2.82
C THR A 92 -8.95 -1.32 -1.43
N ILE A 93 -9.62 -2.47 -1.29
CA ILE A 93 -10.05 -3.01 0.02
C ILE A 93 -8.85 -3.18 0.94
N ARG A 94 -7.76 -3.77 0.44
CA ARG A 94 -6.53 -3.99 1.19
C ARG A 94 -5.90 -2.67 1.64
N PHE A 95 -5.80 -1.69 0.74
CA PHE A 95 -5.23 -0.39 1.06
C PHE A 95 -6.09 0.38 2.05
N THR A 96 -7.42 0.43 1.86
CA THR A 96 -8.35 1.05 2.80
C THR A 96 -8.29 0.38 4.17
N GLY A 97 -8.23 -0.95 4.23
CA GLY A 97 -8.04 -1.66 5.50
C GLY A 97 -6.77 -1.22 6.24
N ALA A 98 -5.64 -1.13 5.54
CA ALA A 98 -4.38 -0.67 6.13
C ALA A 98 -4.42 0.82 6.52
N HIS A 99 -5.16 1.64 5.78
CA HIS A 99 -5.42 3.04 6.10
C HIS A 99 -6.20 3.18 7.41
N GLU A 100 -7.26 2.40 7.60
CA GLU A 100 -8.00 2.39 8.87
C GLU A 100 -7.16 1.89 10.05
N ILE A 101 -6.26 0.92 9.83
CA ILE A 101 -5.27 0.52 10.85
C ILE A 101 -4.32 1.68 11.18
N GLY A 102 -3.92 2.47 10.17
CA GLY A 102 -3.14 3.69 10.36
C GLY A 102 -3.85 4.70 11.23
N HIS A 103 -5.13 5.00 10.95
CA HIS A 103 -5.96 5.83 11.82
C HIS A 103 -6.08 5.25 13.23
N TRP A 104 -6.27 3.93 13.35
CA TRP A 104 -6.38 3.25 14.63
C TRP A 104 -5.15 3.49 15.53
N ILE A 105 -3.95 3.41 14.96
CA ILE A 105 -2.68 3.53 15.68
C ILE A 105 -2.27 5.00 15.88
N LEU A 106 -2.31 5.81 14.83
CA LEU A 106 -1.72 7.16 14.84
C LEU A 106 -2.65 8.20 15.48
N HIS A 107 -3.97 7.99 15.40
CA HIS A 107 -4.98 9.00 15.76
C HIS A 107 -5.92 8.48 16.87
N PRO A 108 -5.42 8.13 18.07
CA PRO A 108 -6.21 7.50 19.14
C PRO A 108 -7.38 8.36 19.65
N GLN A 109 -7.31 9.68 19.46
CA GLN A 109 -8.34 10.63 19.88
C GLN A 109 -9.55 10.65 18.92
N GLN A 110 -9.44 10.05 17.73
CA GLN A 110 -10.52 10.02 16.75
C GLN A 110 -11.49 8.86 17.03
N VAL A 111 -12.65 9.19 17.60
CA VAL A 111 -13.65 8.18 18.04
C VAL A 111 -14.38 7.53 16.86
N LEU A 112 -14.68 8.30 15.82
CA LEU A 112 -15.33 7.87 14.58
C LEU A 112 -14.58 8.47 13.37
N HIS A 113 -14.14 7.61 12.46
CA HIS A 113 -13.54 7.99 11.18
C HIS A 113 -14.36 7.41 10.03
N ARG A 114 -14.49 8.14 8.92
CA ARG A 114 -15.23 7.71 7.72
C ARG A 114 -14.41 8.05 6.48
N ASP A 115 -13.83 7.04 5.84
CA ASP A 115 -13.06 7.24 4.62
C ASP A 115 -13.98 7.27 3.38
N ARG A 116 -13.68 8.19 2.47
CA ARG A 116 -14.38 8.32 1.17
C ARG A 116 -13.47 7.74 0.08
N PRO A 117 -14.00 6.88 -0.82
CA PRO A 117 -13.22 6.34 -1.93
C PRO A 117 -12.70 7.46 -2.83
N ILE A 118 -11.40 7.45 -3.14
CA ILE A 118 -10.75 8.40 -4.05
C ILE A 118 -11.16 8.08 -5.48
N LYS A 119 -11.85 9.00 -6.16
CA LYS A 119 -11.96 9.03 -7.61
C LYS A 119 -11.02 10.11 -8.16
N GLY A 120 -9.80 9.72 -8.52
CA GLY A 120 -8.96 10.51 -9.43
C GLY A 120 -7.75 11.22 -8.82
N LEU A 121 -6.59 10.92 -9.42
CA LEU A 121 -5.36 11.67 -9.62
C LEU A 121 -5.00 12.85 -8.68
N ALA A 122 -3.81 12.73 -8.05
CA ALA A 122 -2.83 13.74 -7.57
C ALA A 122 -3.28 15.11 -7.02
N SER A 123 -4.24 15.79 -7.66
CA SER A 123 -4.77 17.11 -7.25
C SER A 123 -5.59 17.08 -5.95
N GLU A 124 -6.13 15.92 -5.52
CA GLU A 124 -6.90 15.82 -4.27
C GLU A 124 -6.02 15.56 -3.04
N ILE A 125 -4.81 15.01 -3.22
CA ILE A 125 -3.89 14.68 -2.12
C ILE A 125 -3.50 15.94 -1.34
N SER A 126 -3.27 17.06 -2.04
CA SER A 126 -2.91 18.35 -1.42
C SER A 126 -4.04 19.02 -0.63
N ARG A 127 -5.28 18.54 -0.74
CA ARG A 127 -6.46 19.03 0.02
C ARG A 127 -6.94 18.08 1.11
N ARG A 128 -6.29 16.92 1.28
CA ARG A 128 -6.60 15.98 2.36
C ARG A 128 -6.14 16.54 3.70
N LEU A 129 -6.91 16.25 4.75
CA LEU A 129 -6.52 16.59 6.12
C LEU A 129 -5.18 15.90 6.44
N PRO A 130 -4.30 16.50 7.26
CA PRO A 130 -3.02 15.90 7.61
C PRO A 130 -3.14 14.46 8.12
N GLN A 131 -4.18 14.16 8.90
CA GLN A 131 -4.43 12.82 9.44
C GLN A 131 -4.64 11.76 8.36
N GLU A 132 -5.33 12.10 7.26
CA GLU A 132 -5.55 11.20 6.12
C GLU A 132 -4.25 10.92 5.38
N GLN A 133 -3.40 11.95 5.21
CA GLN A 133 -2.09 11.77 4.58
C GLN A 133 -1.19 10.88 5.44
N GLU A 134 -1.27 11.01 6.77
CA GLU A 134 -0.53 10.19 7.71
C GLU A 134 -1.01 8.73 7.70
N ALA A 135 -2.33 8.50 7.62
CA ALA A 135 -2.93 7.18 7.48
C ALA A 135 -2.61 6.52 6.12
N ASP A 136 -2.66 7.27 5.01
CA ASP A 136 -2.24 6.81 3.68
C ASP A 136 -0.76 6.41 3.68
N TYR A 137 0.10 7.24 4.29
CA TYR A 137 1.53 6.97 4.38
C TYR A 137 1.81 5.76 5.28
N PHE A 138 1.08 5.60 6.39
CA PHE A 138 1.12 4.40 7.22
C PHE A 138 0.75 3.16 6.40
N ALA A 139 -0.37 3.19 5.68
CA ALA A 139 -0.83 2.09 4.85
C ALA A 139 0.23 1.67 3.82
N ALA A 140 0.85 2.66 3.15
CA ALA A 140 1.94 2.42 2.23
C ALA A 140 3.16 1.77 2.92
N CYS A 141 3.54 2.24 4.11
CA CYS A 141 4.65 1.65 4.86
C CYS A 141 4.35 0.23 5.36
N PHE A 142 3.12 -0.02 5.79
CA PHE A 142 2.67 -1.29 6.33
C PHE A 142 2.58 -2.37 5.24
N LEU A 143 1.90 -2.06 4.13
CA LEU A 143 1.69 -2.98 3.02
C LEU A 143 2.93 -3.15 2.14
N MET A 144 3.77 -2.11 2.03
CA MET A 144 4.96 -2.10 1.18
C MET A 144 6.21 -1.72 2.00
N PRO A 145 6.70 -2.63 2.86
CA PRO A 145 7.86 -2.36 3.71
C PRO A 145 9.11 -2.08 2.87
N ARG A 146 9.86 -1.04 3.23
CA ARG A 146 11.05 -0.56 2.49
C ARG A 146 11.98 -1.69 2.04
N LYS A 147 12.35 -2.56 2.97
CA LYS A 147 13.28 -3.68 2.70
C LYS A 147 12.73 -4.66 1.67
N LEU A 148 11.45 -5.00 1.76
CA LEU A 148 10.82 -5.95 0.84
C LEU A 148 10.68 -5.35 -0.55
N VAL A 149 10.26 -4.09 -0.64
CA VAL A 149 10.11 -3.39 -1.93
C VAL A 149 11.47 -3.28 -2.64
N GLN A 150 12.50 -2.84 -1.92
CA GLN A 150 13.85 -2.75 -2.45
C GLN A 150 14.36 -4.11 -2.95
N GLN A 151 14.29 -5.15 -2.12
CA GLN A 151 14.74 -6.49 -2.49
C GLN A 151 13.97 -7.03 -3.71
N SER A 152 12.65 -6.82 -3.75
CA SER A 152 11.84 -7.27 -4.88
C SER A 152 12.22 -6.55 -6.18
N LEU A 153 12.46 -5.23 -6.12
CA LEU A 153 12.90 -4.45 -7.27
C LEU A 153 14.29 -4.90 -7.75
N GLU A 154 15.26 -5.02 -6.84
CA GLU A 154 16.61 -5.49 -7.17
C GLU A 154 16.57 -6.89 -7.80
N ASN A 155 15.75 -7.80 -7.27
CA ASN A 155 15.62 -9.16 -7.77
C ASN A 155 14.96 -9.23 -9.17
N ILE A 156 13.88 -8.48 -9.39
CA ILE A 156 13.14 -8.49 -10.67
C ILE A 156 14.01 -7.93 -11.79
N PHE A 157 14.65 -6.79 -11.54
CA PHE A 157 15.37 -6.05 -12.59
C PHE A 157 16.86 -6.43 -12.66
N ASN A 158 17.36 -7.19 -11.67
CA ASN A 158 18.77 -7.55 -11.50
C ASN A 158 19.68 -6.31 -11.57
N VAL A 159 19.33 -5.30 -10.76
CA VAL A 159 20.05 -4.03 -10.63
C VAL A 159 20.21 -3.68 -9.16
N LYS A 160 21.13 -2.77 -8.86
CA LYS A 160 21.11 -2.04 -7.58
C LYS A 160 20.19 -0.84 -7.71
N VAL A 161 19.48 -0.50 -6.64
CA VAL A 161 18.66 0.73 -6.59
C VAL A 161 19.54 1.95 -6.28
N PRO A 162 19.15 3.17 -6.71
CA PRO A 162 17.95 3.48 -7.50
C PRO A 162 18.02 2.94 -8.94
N PHE A 163 16.86 2.58 -9.49
CA PHE A 163 16.77 2.13 -10.89
C PHE A 163 17.02 3.33 -11.82
N GLU A 164 18.00 3.18 -12.71
CA GLU A 164 18.39 4.21 -13.67
C GLU A 164 17.68 4.04 -15.02
N PHE A 165 17.12 5.14 -15.52
CA PHE A 165 16.50 5.21 -16.84
C PHE A 165 17.51 5.71 -17.87
N ASN A 166 17.78 4.87 -18.86
CA ASN A 166 18.56 5.20 -20.05
C ASN A 166 17.88 4.58 -21.28
N GLU A 167 18.45 4.77 -22.47
CA GLU A 167 17.84 4.28 -23.72
C GLU A 167 17.53 2.78 -23.64
N GLN A 168 18.46 1.99 -23.09
CA GLN A 168 18.35 0.54 -23.03
C GLN A 168 17.32 0.08 -22.00
N THR A 169 17.34 0.64 -20.78
CA THR A 169 16.39 0.26 -19.73
C THR A 169 14.98 0.71 -20.06
N SER A 170 14.84 1.89 -20.67
CA SER A 170 13.55 2.42 -21.15
C SER A 170 12.99 1.56 -22.28
N PHE A 171 13.81 1.15 -23.25
CA PHE A 171 13.38 0.25 -24.32
C PHE A 171 12.92 -1.11 -23.79
N TRP A 172 13.61 -1.67 -22.78
CA TRP A 172 13.19 -2.94 -22.18
C TRP A 172 11.92 -2.83 -21.31
N LEU A 173 11.61 -1.65 -20.77
CA LEU A 173 10.41 -1.41 -19.96
C LEU A 173 9.19 -1.08 -20.81
N CYS A 174 9.37 -0.23 -21.83
CA CYS A 174 8.31 0.22 -22.72
C CYS A 174 8.80 0.19 -24.18
N PRO A 175 8.86 -0.98 -24.83
CA PRO A 175 9.39 -1.09 -26.19
C PRO A 175 8.60 -0.28 -27.24
N SER A 176 7.30 -0.06 -27.00
CA SER A 176 6.43 0.69 -27.90
C SER A 176 6.66 2.20 -27.83
N ASP A 177 7.13 2.71 -26.69
CA ASP A 177 7.36 4.12 -26.45
C ASP A 177 8.43 4.31 -25.36
N PRO A 178 9.73 4.13 -25.70
CA PRO A 178 10.82 4.32 -24.74
C PRO A 178 11.05 5.79 -24.38
N GLU A 179 10.68 6.71 -25.29
CA GLU A 179 10.94 8.15 -25.14
C GLU A 179 10.15 8.74 -23.98
N SER A 180 8.91 8.28 -23.73
CA SER A 180 8.13 8.71 -22.56
C SER A 180 8.76 8.35 -21.20
N LEU A 181 9.69 7.39 -21.16
CA LEU A 181 10.43 7.07 -19.93
C LEU A 181 11.76 7.83 -19.83
N LEU A 182 12.35 8.21 -20.96
CA LEU A 182 13.53 9.08 -20.99
C LEU A 182 13.15 10.51 -20.62
N TRP A 183 12.04 11.00 -21.17
CA TRP A 183 11.53 12.36 -21.04
C TRP A 183 10.09 12.35 -20.50
N PRO A 184 9.87 11.92 -19.24
CA PRO A 184 8.53 11.78 -18.70
C PRO A 184 7.84 13.14 -18.53
N GLU A 185 6.55 13.21 -18.85
CA GLU A 185 5.74 14.40 -18.62
C GLU A 185 5.36 14.55 -17.15
N ASN A 186 5.11 13.42 -16.47
CA ASN A 186 4.80 13.37 -15.05
C ASN A 186 5.94 12.68 -14.27
N SER A 187 6.28 13.22 -13.10
CA SER A 187 7.31 12.64 -12.24
C SER A 187 7.04 11.18 -11.86
N LEU A 188 5.77 10.74 -11.87
CA LEU A 188 5.33 9.40 -11.52
C LEU A 188 5.44 8.38 -12.67
N ASP A 189 5.60 8.80 -13.92
CA ASP A 189 5.50 7.90 -15.10
C ASP A 189 6.53 6.76 -15.04
N ARG A 190 7.79 7.10 -14.73
CA ARG A 190 8.87 6.12 -14.54
C ARG A 190 8.55 5.10 -13.45
N ALA A 191 8.02 5.58 -12.32
CA ALA A 191 7.66 4.71 -11.20
C ALA A 191 6.44 3.83 -11.52
N LEU A 192 5.46 4.35 -12.28
CA LEU A 192 4.30 3.59 -12.76
C LEU A 192 4.71 2.48 -13.73
N ALA A 193 5.66 2.76 -14.63
CA ALA A 193 6.21 1.77 -15.54
C ALA A 193 6.84 0.61 -14.75
N LEU A 194 7.73 0.90 -13.79
CA LEU A 194 8.36 -0.11 -12.93
C LEU A 194 7.34 -0.88 -12.06
N ALA A 195 6.34 -0.19 -11.53
CA ALA A 195 5.32 -0.80 -10.67
C ALA A 195 4.44 -1.80 -11.43
N SER A 196 4.11 -1.52 -12.69
CA SER A 196 3.09 -2.24 -13.46
C SER A 196 3.63 -3.24 -14.48
N VAL A 197 4.89 -3.09 -14.92
CA VAL A 197 5.50 -3.95 -15.94
C VAL A 197 5.52 -5.42 -15.51
N ASN A 198 5.30 -6.32 -16.46
CA ASN A 198 5.26 -7.77 -16.25
C ASN A 198 6.33 -8.52 -17.06
N SER A 199 7.21 -7.79 -17.74
CA SER A 199 8.34 -8.33 -18.48
C SER A 199 9.50 -7.34 -18.53
N TYR A 200 10.73 -7.84 -18.42
CA TYR A 200 11.93 -7.03 -18.58
C TYR A 200 13.04 -7.91 -19.15
N ARG A 201 13.78 -7.41 -20.14
CA ARG A 201 14.83 -8.16 -20.86
C ARG A 201 14.33 -9.53 -21.39
N GLY A 202 13.10 -9.57 -21.89
CA GLY A 202 12.47 -10.79 -22.43
C GLY A 202 12.07 -11.84 -21.39
N LYS A 203 12.20 -11.57 -20.09
CA LYS A 203 11.73 -12.44 -19.01
C LYS A 203 10.41 -11.94 -18.46
N HIS A 204 9.41 -12.81 -18.39
CA HIS A 204 8.12 -12.53 -17.75
C HIS A 204 8.15 -12.76 -16.24
N PHE A 205 7.44 -11.93 -15.50
CA PHE A 205 7.27 -12.01 -14.05
C PHE A 205 5.96 -11.35 -13.60
N THR A 206 5.53 -11.67 -12.37
CA THR A 206 4.45 -10.94 -11.72
C THR A 206 4.92 -9.53 -11.38
N SER A 207 4.20 -8.50 -11.82
CA SER A 207 4.56 -7.11 -11.59
C SER A 207 4.74 -6.78 -10.10
N LEU A 208 5.55 -5.77 -9.79
CA LEU A 208 5.84 -5.39 -8.42
C LEU A 208 4.56 -5.05 -7.65
N ALA A 209 3.65 -4.28 -8.25
CA ALA A 209 2.35 -3.97 -7.64
C ALA A 209 1.53 -5.22 -7.29
N LYS A 210 1.51 -6.22 -8.19
CA LYS A 210 0.79 -7.49 -7.96
C LYS A 210 1.45 -8.36 -6.90
N GLN A 211 2.78 -8.38 -6.79
CA GLN A 211 3.49 -9.12 -5.73
C GLN A 211 3.11 -8.61 -4.34
N PHE A 212 2.85 -7.31 -4.20
CA PHE A 212 2.43 -6.67 -2.94
C PHE A 212 0.92 -6.52 -2.79
N GLN A 213 0.12 -6.99 -3.76
CA GLN A 213 -1.34 -6.92 -3.77
C GLN A 213 -1.90 -5.49 -3.61
N VAL A 214 -1.24 -4.52 -4.25
CA VAL A 214 -1.62 -3.10 -4.25
C VAL A 214 -1.78 -2.57 -5.67
N SER A 215 -2.41 -1.41 -5.82
CA SER A 215 -2.51 -0.76 -7.13
C SER A 215 -1.14 -0.33 -7.66
N SER A 216 -0.99 -0.28 -8.99
CA SER A 216 0.23 0.24 -9.63
C SER A 216 0.56 1.67 -9.18
N ALA A 217 -0.47 2.50 -8.96
CA ALA A 217 -0.30 3.87 -8.49
C ALA A 217 0.25 3.91 -7.06
N SER A 218 -0.30 3.10 -6.15
CA SER A 218 0.19 3.01 -4.76
C SER A 218 1.65 2.55 -4.72
N MET A 219 2.00 1.54 -5.51
CA MET A 219 3.38 1.06 -5.62
C MET A 219 4.31 2.13 -6.23
N ALA A 220 3.89 2.82 -7.29
CA ALA A 220 4.68 3.89 -7.92
C ALA A 220 4.99 5.03 -6.94
N ILE A 221 3.99 5.49 -6.17
CA ILE A 221 4.19 6.49 -5.12
C ILE A 221 5.21 5.97 -4.11
N ARG A 222 5.07 4.72 -3.65
CA ARG A 222 6.01 4.13 -2.70
C ARG A 222 7.44 4.06 -3.23
N LEU A 223 7.63 3.72 -4.50
CA LEU A 223 8.95 3.69 -5.14
C LEU A 223 9.63 5.07 -5.12
N GLN A 224 8.87 6.14 -5.39
CA GLN A 224 9.38 7.51 -5.28
C GLN A 224 9.70 7.90 -3.84
N GLU A 225 8.82 7.60 -2.89
CA GLU A 225 9.04 7.92 -1.46
C GLU A 225 10.29 7.24 -0.87
N LEU A 226 10.61 6.06 -1.39
CA LEU A 226 11.79 5.30 -1.00
C LEU A 226 13.05 5.72 -1.76
N ASN A 227 12.95 6.64 -2.72
CA ASN A 227 14.01 7.05 -3.65
C ASN A 227 14.62 5.85 -4.41
N LEU A 228 13.78 4.89 -4.84
CA LEU A 228 14.22 3.70 -5.56
C LEU A 228 14.24 3.88 -7.07
N VAL A 229 13.85 5.05 -7.56
CA VAL A 229 13.82 5.44 -8.97
C VAL A 229 14.65 6.70 -9.13
N ALA A 230 15.59 6.69 -10.07
CA ALA A 230 16.37 7.88 -10.39
C ALA A 230 15.48 8.95 -11.04
N GLY A 231 15.66 10.20 -10.59
CA GLY A 231 15.02 11.39 -11.15
C GLY A 231 15.45 11.68 -12.58
#